data_AF-A0A2C9KLL0-F1
#
_entry.id   AF-A0A2C9KLL0-F1
#
_cell.length_a   1.000
_cell.length_b   1.000
_cell.length_c   1.000
_cell.angle_alpha   90.00
_cell.angle_beta   90.00
_cell.angle_gamma   90.00
#
_symmetry.space_group_name_H-M   'P 1'
#
loop_
_entity.id
_entity.type
_entity.pdbx_description
1 polymer ?
#
loop_
_entity_poly.entity_id
_entity_poly.type
_entity_poly.pdbx_seq_one_letter_code
_entity_poly.pdbx_strand_id
1 'polypeptide(L)'
;MLGLDETGVLLKMRTTNEMENVVEKDLSLKFRNTSGYIFIQTDKPIYTPRQIVKFRIIALDEYQRLTKYPIKVDIKNPQGVILERMRYSAEDAFKSQEFELPKDTPPGIWTISANLEGLGQLYSLAHTVAFEVREYVLPRFSAVFKIDTDVITMDTTWIRMNVTAKYVYGQPVVGKVEMRLGTWDENSSVTLIPSASYRGELINGVFKRDVKRSSLFPTNESFNGVKRLYVQVNVTETATQETITIEDTSTFVSHPYYEVDFTPSKTYFKPGFPYTVHVQVKARSGRLASWVLLYLHPKFYDSEKHLLRGKSLSFGE
;
A
#
# COMPACT_ATOMS: atom_id res chain seq x y z
N MET A 1 31.35 7.34 -34.79
CA MET A 1 30.43 6.18 -34.93
C MET A 1 29.18 6.50 -34.15
N LEU A 2 28.08 6.74 -34.87
CA LEU A 2 26.76 7.00 -34.29
C LEU A 2 26.26 5.72 -33.65
N GLY A 3 26.04 5.73 -32.33
CA GLY A 3 25.36 4.64 -31.63
C GLY A 3 23.91 4.60 -32.11
N LEU A 4 23.55 3.53 -32.81
CA LEU A 4 22.15 3.20 -33.06
C LEU A 4 21.55 2.77 -31.72
N ASP A 5 20.92 3.69 -31.01
CA ASP A 5 19.98 3.34 -29.93
C ASP A 5 18.73 2.76 -30.59
N GLU A 6 18.81 1.51 -31.01
CA GLU A 6 17.65 0.76 -31.49
C GLU A 6 16.66 0.64 -30.33
N THR A 7 15.49 1.27 -30.46
CA THR A 7 14.46 1.37 -29.40
C THR A 7 13.21 0.55 -29.71
N GLY A 8 13.19 -0.18 -30.83
CA GLY A 8 12.08 -1.04 -31.21
C GLY A 8 12.25 -1.72 -32.57
N VAL A 9 11.23 -2.47 -32.97
CA VAL A 9 11.14 -3.17 -34.26
C VAL A 9 9.84 -2.77 -34.96
N LEU A 10 9.92 -2.45 -36.26
CA LEU A 10 8.74 -2.25 -37.10
C LEU A 10 8.51 -3.49 -37.96
N LEU A 11 7.42 -4.21 -37.70
CA LEU A 11 7.01 -5.36 -38.50
C LEU A 11 6.07 -4.87 -39.61
N LYS A 12 6.48 -5.02 -40.87
CA LYS A 12 5.65 -4.75 -42.03
C LYS A 12 5.16 -6.07 -42.62
N MET A 13 3.86 -6.26 -42.71
CA MET A 13 3.26 -7.39 -43.41
C MET A 13 2.61 -6.92 -44.70
N ARG A 14 2.89 -7.64 -45.79
CA ARG A 14 2.33 -7.39 -47.12
C ARG A 14 1.63 -8.65 -47.62
N THR A 15 0.40 -8.52 -48.10
CA THR A 15 -0.31 -9.60 -48.80
C THR A 15 -0.83 -9.09 -50.13
N THR A 16 -0.89 -9.96 -51.13
CA THR A 16 -1.42 -9.71 -52.48
C THR A 16 -2.45 -10.75 -52.82
N ASN A 17 -3.61 -10.33 -53.34
CA ASN A 17 -4.59 -11.27 -53.88
C ASN A 17 -4.33 -11.55 -55.37
N GLU A 18 -5.09 -12.48 -55.97
CA GLU A 18 -5.01 -12.85 -57.40
C GLU A 18 -5.30 -11.67 -58.36
N MET A 19 -5.85 -10.57 -57.87
CA MET A 19 -6.12 -9.33 -58.61
C MET A 19 -5.02 -8.27 -58.40
N GLU A 20 -3.85 -8.65 -57.87
CA GLU A 20 -2.72 -7.78 -57.53
C GLU A 20 -3.00 -6.67 -56.49
N ASN A 21 -4.11 -6.74 -55.75
CA ASN A 21 -4.37 -5.79 -54.67
C ASN A 21 -3.44 -6.06 -53.49
N VAL A 22 -2.57 -5.09 -53.22
CA VAL A 22 -1.62 -5.11 -52.11
C VAL A 22 -2.28 -4.54 -50.86
N VAL A 23 -2.25 -5.28 -49.75
CA VAL A 23 -2.57 -4.76 -48.41
C VAL A 23 -1.31 -4.79 -47.57
N GLU A 24 -0.96 -3.64 -47.01
CA GLU A 24 0.16 -3.48 -46.07
C GLU A 24 -0.37 -3.15 -44.67
N LYS A 25 0.21 -3.79 -43.66
CA LYS A 25 -0.08 -3.57 -42.25
C LYS A 25 1.23 -3.45 -41.49
N ASP A 26 1.33 -2.38 -40.72
CA ASP A 26 2.49 -2.08 -39.89
C ASP A 26 2.16 -2.33 -38.41
N LEU A 27 3.05 -3.03 -37.71
CA LEU A 27 3.02 -3.19 -36.26
C LEU A 27 4.34 -2.70 -35.66
N SER A 28 4.27 -1.64 -34.86
CA SER A 28 5.42 -1.12 -34.13
C SER A 28 5.53 -1.78 -32.75
N LEU A 29 6.68 -2.42 -32.50
CA LEU A 29 7.05 -3.02 -31.23
C LEU A 29 8.13 -2.15 -30.58
N LYS A 30 8.01 -1.89 -29.28
CA LYS A 30 9.03 -1.15 -28.50
C LYS A 30 9.87 -2.13 -27.69
N PHE A 31 11.17 -1.88 -27.57
CA PHE A 31 12.00 -2.65 -26.64
C PHE A 31 11.65 -2.28 -25.20
N ARG A 32 11.50 -3.31 -24.38
CA ARG A 32 11.42 -3.15 -22.94
C ARG A 32 12.80 -3.45 -22.34
N ASN A 33 13.42 -2.38 -21.87
CA ASN A 33 14.76 -2.29 -21.31
C ASN A 33 14.88 -2.85 -19.88
N THR A 34 14.00 -3.79 -19.52
CA THR A 34 13.98 -4.39 -18.18
C THR A 34 13.96 -5.88 -18.35
N SER A 35 14.99 -6.58 -17.84
CA SER A 35 15.01 -8.03 -17.87
C SER A 35 15.48 -8.65 -16.55
N GLY A 36 14.80 -9.72 -16.14
CA GLY A 36 15.02 -10.45 -14.91
C GLY A 36 14.30 -9.84 -13.71
N TYR A 37 14.66 -10.31 -12.52
CA TYR A 37 14.12 -9.83 -11.24
C TYR A 37 15.24 -9.79 -10.20
N ILE A 38 15.34 -8.72 -9.41
CA ILE A 38 16.24 -8.69 -8.26
C ILE A 38 15.44 -8.45 -6.98
N PHE A 39 15.61 -9.33 -6.02
CA PHE A 39 15.07 -9.20 -4.68
C PHE A 39 16.19 -8.87 -3.70
N ILE A 40 16.00 -7.82 -2.92
CA ILE A 40 16.89 -7.44 -1.83
C ILE A 40 16.07 -7.56 -0.55
N GLN A 41 16.66 -8.09 0.52
CA GLN A 41 16.03 -8.13 1.83
C GLN A 41 17.07 -7.82 2.90
N THR A 42 16.75 -6.89 3.78
CA THR A 42 17.49 -6.62 5.01
C THR A 42 16.94 -7.49 6.16
N ASP A 43 17.77 -7.81 7.14
CA ASP A 43 17.33 -8.56 8.33
C ASP A 43 16.43 -7.72 9.25
N LYS A 44 16.57 -6.39 9.19
CA LYS A 44 15.77 -5.42 9.97
C LYS A 44 15.34 -4.22 9.10
N PRO A 45 14.21 -3.58 9.42
CA PRO A 45 13.81 -2.33 8.79
C PRO A 45 14.50 -1.10 9.41
N ILE A 46 15.00 -1.21 10.65
CA ILE A 46 15.61 -0.12 11.42
C ILE A 46 16.93 -0.60 12.03
N TYR A 47 17.98 0.21 11.91
CA TYR A 47 19.28 -0.02 12.50
C TYR A 47 19.70 1.17 13.37
N THR A 48 20.43 0.90 14.46
CA THR A 48 21.12 1.96 15.21
C THR A 48 22.45 2.30 14.56
N PRO A 49 23.00 3.51 14.79
CA PRO A 49 24.39 3.78 14.44
C PRO A 49 25.30 2.65 14.98
N ARG A 50 26.32 2.27 14.21
CA ARG A 50 27.28 1.19 14.52
C ARG A 50 26.72 -0.24 14.48
N GLN A 51 25.46 -0.45 14.09
CA GLN A 51 25.00 -1.80 13.76
C GLN A 51 25.50 -2.24 12.39
N ILE A 52 25.71 -3.55 12.26
CA ILE A 52 25.98 -4.20 10.98
C ILE A 52 24.64 -4.43 10.28
N VAL A 53 24.49 -3.88 9.08
CA VAL A 53 23.36 -4.11 8.19
C VAL A 53 23.59 -5.44 7.50
N LYS A 54 22.74 -6.43 7.78
CA LYS A 54 22.77 -7.72 7.09
C LYS A 54 21.69 -7.73 6.02
N PHE A 55 22.07 -8.09 4.81
CA PHE A 55 21.13 -8.18 3.72
C PHE A 55 21.47 -9.33 2.79
N ARG A 56 20.49 -9.75 1.99
CA ARG A 56 20.67 -10.76 0.96
C ARG A 56 20.09 -10.29 -0.35
N ILE A 57 20.69 -10.75 -1.43
CA ILE A 57 20.29 -10.46 -2.80
C ILE A 57 19.98 -11.79 -3.48
N ILE A 58 18.87 -11.83 -4.21
CA ILE A 58 18.49 -12.92 -5.11
C ILE A 58 18.21 -12.30 -6.46
N ALA A 59 18.94 -12.70 -7.49
CA ALA A 59 18.74 -12.23 -8.86
C ALA A 59 18.32 -13.39 -9.77
N LEU A 60 17.22 -13.19 -10.49
CA LEU A 60 16.56 -14.18 -11.34
C LEU A 60 16.46 -13.70 -12.79
N ASP A 61 16.39 -14.64 -13.73
CA ASP A 61 16.01 -14.42 -15.13
C ASP A 61 14.48 -14.36 -15.30
N GLU A 62 14.02 -14.13 -16.54
CA GLU A 62 12.57 -14.11 -16.90
C GLU A 62 11.83 -15.42 -16.58
N TYR A 63 12.58 -16.52 -16.48
CA TYR A 63 12.06 -17.85 -16.20
C TYR A 63 12.18 -18.22 -14.71
N GLN A 64 12.47 -17.22 -13.85
CA GLN A 64 12.62 -17.37 -12.40
C GLN A 64 13.76 -18.31 -11.98
N ARG A 65 14.79 -18.44 -12.81
CA ARG A 65 16.03 -19.17 -12.49
C ARG A 65 17.11 -18.18 -12.09
N LEU A 66 18.14 -18.62 -11.37
CA LEU A 66 19.27 -17.74 -11.03
C LEU A 66 19.87 -17.10 -12.28
N THR A 67 20.08 -15.79 -12.22
CA THR A 67 20.59 -15.02 -13.35
C THR A 67 21.98 -15.49 -13.77
N LYS A 68 22.30 -15.36 -15.07
CA LYS A 68 23.63 -15.59 -15.62
C LYS A 68 24.43 -14.30 -15.81
N TYR A 69 23.90 -13.17 -15.33
CA TYR A 69 24.50 -11.85 -15.48
C TYR A 69 25.13 -11.38 -14.17
N PRO A 70 26.28 -10.66 -14.22
CA PRO A 70 26.85 -10.02 -13.05
C PRO A 70 25.89 -9.03 -12.40
N ILE A 71 26.07 -8.78 -11.10
CA ILE A 71 25.19 -7.91 -10.31
C ILE A 71 26.03 -6.80 -9.69
N LYS A 72 25.66 -5.55 -9.90
CA LYS A 72 26.21 -4.40 -9.17
C LYS A 72 25.26 -4.00 -8.07
N VAL A 73 25.79 -3.76 -6.87
CA VAL A 73 25.03 -3.31 -5.71
C VAL A 73 25.68 -2.04 -5.15
N ASP A 74 24.87 -1.00 -4.96
CA ASP A 74 25.25 0.28 -4.38
C ASP A 74 24.48 0.51 -3.08
N ILE A 75 25.21 0.80 -2.00
CA ILE A 75 24.63 1.27 -0.72
C ILE A 75 24.77 2.79 -0.66
N LYS A 76 23.65 3.49 -0.46
CA LYS A 76 23.58 4.95 -0.43
C LYS A 76 23.08 5.46 0.91
N ASN A 77 23.67 6.56 1.35
CA ASN A 77 23.23 7.31 2.51
C ASN A 77 21.97 8.16 2.19
N PRO A 78 21.39 8.87 3.18
CA PRO A 78 20.18 9.69 2.98
C PRO A 78 20.38 10.86 1.99
N GLN A 79 21.62 11.29 1.76
CA GLN A 79 21.96 12.31 0.77
C GLN A 79 22.16 11.74 -0.64
N GLY A 80 21.97 10.43 -0.84
CA GLY A 80 22.14 9.75 -2.12
C GLY A 80 23.59 9.45 -2.49
N VAL A 81 24.54 9.67 -1.57
CA VAL A 81 25.97 9.36 -1.77
C VAL A 81 26.19 7.86 -1.62
N ILE A 82 26.84 7.26 -2.61
CA ILE A 82 27.23 5.85 -2.59
C ILE A 82 28.42 5.70 -1.63
N LEU A 83 28.24 4.94 -0.55
CA LEU A 83 29.32 4.64 0.39
C LEU A 83 30.03 3.33 0.06
N GLU A 84 29.29 2.37 -0.50
CA GLU A 84 29.87 1.10 -0.91
C GLU A 84 29.27 0.64 -2.24
N ARG A 85 30.14 0.13 -3.11
CA ARG A 85 29.78 -0.48 -4.39
C ARG A 85 30.40 -1.85 -4.48
N MET A 86 29.56 -2.87 -4.62
CA MET A 86 29.96 -4.27 -4.77
C MET A 86 29.60 -4.75 -6.17
N ARG A 87 30.40 -5.69 -6.69
CA ARG A 87 30.13 -6.41 -7.93
C ARG A 87 30.22 -7.90 -7.67
N TYR A 88 29.16 -8.61 -8.02
CA TYR A 88 29.05 -10.05 -7.89
C TYR A 88 29.03 -10.71 -9.25
N SER A 89 29.66 -11.87 -9.35
CA SER A 89 29.56 -12.72 -10.52
C SER A 89 28.15 -13.30 -10.64
N ALA A 90 27.82 -13.86 -11.80
CA ALA A 90 26.56 -14.58 -11.99
C ALA A 90 26.41 -15.82 -11.09
N GLU A 91 27.52 -16.45 -10.70
CA GLU A 91 27.53 -17.60 -9.81
C GLU A 91 27.10 -17.20 -8.37
N ASP A 92 27.25 -15.92 -8.03
CA ASP A 92 26.81 -15.31 -6.78
C ASP A 92 25.41 -14.67 -6.89
N ALA A 93 24.57 -15.15 -7.81
CA ALA A 93 23.21 -14.65 -8.00
C ALA A 93 22.30 -14.78 -6.75
N PHE A 94 22.72 -15.59 -5.77
CA PHE A 94 22.16 -15.60 -4.43
C PHE A 94 23.28 -15.42 -3.40
N LYS A 95 23.29 -14.28 -2.70
CA LYS A 95 24.36 -13.92 -1.76
C LYS A 95 23.82 -13.21 -0.54
N SER A 96 24.44 -13.48 0.61
CA SER A 96 24.27 -12.69 1.84
C SER A 96 25.48 -11.81 2.03
N GLN A 97 25.27 -10.58 2.51
CA GLN A 97 26.29 -9.58 2.71
C GLN A 97 26.07 -8.82 4.00
N GLU A 98 27.16 -8.31 4.55
CA GLU A 98 27.18 -7.48 5.73
C GLU A 98 27.82 -6.13 5.39
N PHE A 99 27.23 -5.05 5.89
CA PHE A 99 27.75 -3.69 5.75
C PHE A 99 27.80 -3.04 7.14
N GLU A 100 28.99 -2.60 7.56
CA GLU A 100 29.15 -1.91 8.82
C GLU A 100 28.85 -0.41 8.65
N LEU A 101 27.84 0.08 9.37
CA LEU A 101 27.50 1.51 9.34
C LEU A 101 28.66 2.35 9.92
N PRO A 102 29.09 3.43 9.24
CA PRO A 102 30.12 4.33 9.76
C PRO A 102 29.82 4.84 11.17
N LYS A 103 30.85 5.17 11.95
CA LYS A 103 30.65 5.68 13.32
C LYS A 103 29.80 6.95 13.36
N ASP A 104 30.00 7.83 12.39
CA ASP A 104 29.26 9.09 12.22
C ASP A 104 28.17 8.92 11.14
N THR A 105 27.35 7.87 11.28
CA THR A 105 26.26 7.59 10.33
C THR A 105 25.15 8.62 10.49
N PRO A 106 24.82 9.42 9.44
CA PRO A 106 23.68 10.32 9.51
C PRO A 106 22.38 9.52 9.69
N PRO A 107 21.51 9.93 10.64
CA PRO A 107 20.19 9.33 10.75
C PRO A 107 19.36 9.66 9.50
N GLY A 108 18.43 8.77 9.16
CA GLY A 108 17.54 8.92 8.02
C GLY A 108 17.37 7.63 7.22
N ILE A 109 16.83 7.79 6.01
CA ILE A 109 16.52 6.66 5.12
C ILE A 109 17.74 6.35 4.26
N TRP A 110 18.27 5.15 4.41
CA TRP A 110 19.35 4.58 3.60
C TRP A 110 18.77 3.65 2.55
N THR A 111 19.52 3.45 1.47
CA THR A 111 19.05 2.60 0.36
C THR A 111 20.13 1.62 -0.10
N ILE A 112 19.71 0.40 -0.40
CA ILE A 112 20.50 -0.60 -1.11
C ILE A 112 19.85 -0.76 -2.47
N SER A 113 20.59 -0.44 -3.53
CA SER A 113 20.15 -0.61 -4.91
C SER A 113 20.99 -1.66 -5.62
N ALA A 114 20.36 -2.53 -6.40
CA ALA A 114 21.05 -3.55 -7.18
C ALA A 114 20.56 -3.55 -8.63
N ASN A 115 21.46 -3.86 -9.56
CA ASN A 115 21.18 -3.94 -11.00
C ASN A 115 22.03 -5.02 -11.66
N LEU A 116 21.49 -5.64 -12.71
CA LEU A 116 22.25 -6.54 -13.57
C LEU A 116 23.23 -5.73 -14.45
N GLU A 117 24.44 -6.23 -14.66
CA GLU A 117 25.44 -5.70 -15.58
C GLU A 117 25.67 -6.67 -16.76
N GLY A 118 26.26 -6.19 -17.86
CA GLY A 118 26.64 -7.03 -19.01
C GLY A 118 25.58 -7.18 -20.12
N LEU A 119 24.38 -6.64 -19.94
CA LEU A 119 23.34 -6.61 -20.97
C LEU A 119 23.40 -5.36 -21.88
N GLY A 120 24.37 -4.47 -21.71
CA GLY A 120 24.39 -3.13 -22.31
C GLY A 120 23.67 -2.11 -21.42
N GLN A 121 23.89 -0.81 -21.64
CA GLN A 121 23.32 0.28 -20.80
C GLN A 121 21.78 0.31 -20.81
N LEU A 122 21.16 -0.44 -21.72
CA LEU A 122 19.73 -0.52 -21.96
C LEU A 122 18.98 -1.49 -21.03
N TYR A 123 19.61 -2.20 -20.08
CA TYR A 123 18.89 -3.24 -19.30
C TYR A 123 19.04 -3.12 -17.78
N SER A 124 19.02 -1.90 -17.26
CA SER A 124 19.16 -1.66 -15.82
C SER A 124 17.81 -1.78 -15.09
N LEU A 125 17.50 -2.97 -14.56
CA LEU A 125 16.54 -3.12 -13.47
C LEU A 125 17.21 -2.72 -12.15
N ALA A 126 17.14 -1.43 -11.81
CA ALA A 126 17.54 -0.97 -10.49
C ALA A 126 16.42 -1.30 -9.48
N HIS A 127 16.58 -2.39 -8.73
CA HIS A 127 15.73 -2.67 -7.59
C HIS A 127 16.33 -2.03 -6.35
N THR A 128 15.50 -1.35 -5.55
CA THR A 128 15.95 -0.62 -4.37
C THR A 128 15.14 -1.04 -3.16
N VAL A 129 15.84 -1.29 -2.05
CA VAL A 129 15.24 -1.46 -0.73
C VAL A 129 15.75 -0.36 0.19
N ALA A 130 14.87 0.18 1.01
CA ALA A 130 15.17 1.21 1.99
C ALA A 130 15.19 0.63 3.40
N PHE A 131 16.06 1.16 4.26
CA PHE A 131 16.08 0.92 5.69
C PHE A 131 16.34 2.23 6.44
N GLU A 132 15.84 2.35 7.67
CA GLU A 132 16.01 3.55 8.48
C GLU A 132 17.20 3.38 9.43
N VAL A 133 18.08 4.38 9.50
CA VAL A 133 19.06 4.50 10.58
C VAL A 133 18.57 5.57 11.54
N ARG A 134 18.40 5.19 12.80
CA ARG A 134 18.16 6.13 13.89
C ARG A 134 18.63 5.53 15.21
N GLU A 135 18.88 6.37 16.20
CA GLU A 135 19.00 5.85 17.56
C GLU A 135 17.69 5.14 17.95
N TYR A 136 17.80 3.87 18.29
CA TYR A 136 16.67 3.03 18.64
C TYR A 136 16.96 2.34 19.96
N VAL A 137 16.12 2.63 20.95
CA VAL A 137 16.05 1.86 22.19
C VAL A 137 14.87 0.91 22.02
N LEU A 138 15.10 -0.39 22.22
CA LEU A 138 14.03 -1.37 22.19
C LEU A 138 13.02 -1.03 23.30
N PRO A 139 11.76 -0.71 22.97
CA PRO A 139 10.74 -0.41 23.96
C PRO A 139 10.55 -1.59 24.91
N ARG A 140 10.38 -1.32 26.21
CA ARG A 140 10.17 -2.38 27.21
C ARG A 140 8.79 -3.03 27.10
N PHE A 141 7.86 -2.35 26.44
CA PHE A 141 6.50 -2.79 26.20
C PHE A 141 6.03 -2.38 24.81
N SER A 142 4.91 -2.95 24.39
CA SER A 142 4.20 -2.58 23.16
C SER A 142 2.76 -2.24 23.50
N ALA A 143 2.17 -1.33 22.74
CA ALA A 143 0.76 -0.96 22.85
C ALA A 143 0.10 -1.07 21.48
N VAL A 144 -1.15 -1.54 21.46
CA VAL A 144 -1.95 -1.74 20.25
C VAL A 144 -3.32 -1.12 20.46
N PHE A 145 -3.71 -0.24 19.54
CA PHE A 145 -5.05 0.30 19.45
C PHE A 145 -5.92 -0.58 18.54
N LYS A 146 -7.19 -0.79 18.91
CA LYS A 146 -8.20 -1.41 18.07
C LYS A 146 -9.52 -0.67 18.17
N ILE A 147 -10.23 -0.64 17.05
CA ILE A 147 -11.57 -0.10 16.89
C ILE A 147 -12.45 -1.19 16.25
N ASP A 148 -13.74 -1.22 16.59
CA ASP A 148 -14.67 -2.26 16.16
C ASP A 148 -15.27 -2.05 14.75
N THR A 149 -15.03 -0.90 14.13
CA THR A 149 -15.44 -0.58 12.77
C THR A 149 -14.33 0.08 11.97
N ASP A 150 -14.27 -0.23 10.67
CA ASP A 150 -13.38 0.38 9.69
C ASP A 150 -14.03 1.56 8.94
N VAL A 151 -15.36 1.69 9.02
CA VAL A 151 -16.12 2.81 8.46
C VAL A 151 -17.21 3.24 9.44
N ILE A 152 -17.20 4.53 9.79
CA ILE A 152 -18.24 5.18 10.58
C ILE A 152 -19.24 5.79 9.61
N THR A 153 -20.50 5.35 9.72
CA THR A 153 -21.63 5.80 8.89
C THR A 153 -22.61 6.63 9.71
N MET A 154 -23.60 7.24 9.04
CA MET A 154 -24.72 7.91 9.73
C MET A 154 -25.50 6.95 10.65
N ASP A 155 -25.59 5.66 10.29
CA ASP A 155 -26.30 4.64 11.08
C ASP A 155 -25.48 4.12 12.29
N THR A 156 -24.20 4.49 12.37
CA THR A 156 -23.33 4.08 13.48
C THR A 156 -23.80 4.75 14.77
N THR A 157 -24.13 3.94 15.78
CA THR A 157 -24.57 4.47 17.08
C THR A 157 -23.40 4.61 18.06
N TRP A 158 -22.63 3.53 18.22
CA TRP A 158 -21.50 3.44 19.14
C TRP A 158 -20.23 3.06 18.39
N ILE A 159 -19.12 3.65 18.80
CA ILE A 159 -17.77 3.37 18.33
C ILE A 159 -17.02 2.79 19.52
N ARG A 160 -16.61 1.53 19.45
CA ARG A 160 -15.95 0.84 20.57
C ARG A 160 -14.47 0.73 20.29
N MET A 161 -13.68 1.24 21.22
CA MET A 161 -12.24 1.32 21.12
C MET A 161 -11.59 0.61 22.29
N ASN A 162 -10.47 -0.06 22.03
CA ASN A 162 -9.63 -0.59 23.07
C ASN A 162 -8.15 -0.35 22.80
N VAL A 163 -7.40 -0.23 23.88
CA VAL A 163 -5.94 -0.14 23.88
C VAL A 163 -5.45 -1.30 24.72
N THR A 164 -4.58 -2.13 24.15
CA THR A 164 -3.94 -3.24 24.85
C THR A 164 -2.44 -2.98 24.92
N ALA A 165 -1.87 -3.06 26.11
CA ALA A 165 -0.44 -2.87 26.34
C ALA A 165 0.15 -4.09 27.07
N LYS A 166 1.26 -4.60 26.54
CA LYS A 166 1.97 -5.77 27.07
C LYS A 166 3.48 -5.52 27.07
N TYR A 167 4.13 -5.93 28.15
CA TYR A 167 5.59 -5.99 28.18
C TYR A 167 6.11 -6.98 27.15
N VAL A 168 7.36 -6.83 26.73
CA VAL A 168 8.00 -7.75 25.76
C VAL A 168 8.03 -9.22 26.24
N TYR A 169 7.99 -9.44 27.56
CA TYR A 169 7.90 -10.77 28.18
C TYR A 169 6.45 -11.27 28.38
N GLY A 170 5.46 -10.58 27.81
CA GLY A 170 4.07 -11.04 27.68
C GLY A 170 3.11 -10.63 28.80
N GLN A 171 3.60 -10.12 29.93
CA GLN A 171 2.76 -9.68 31.04
C GLN A 171 2.02 -8.36 30.72
N PRO A 172 0.83 -8.12 31.32
CA PRO A 172 0.08 -6.89 31.16
C PRO A 172 0.85 -5.68 31.71
N VAL A 173 0.81 -4.55 30.99
CA VAL A 173 1.43 -3.30 31.45
C VAL A 173 0.59 -2.66 32.55
N VAL A 174 1.26 -2.18 33.60
CA VAL A 174 0.66 -1.32 34.62
C VAL A 174 0.97 0.13 34.28
N GLY A 175 -0.03 0.87 33.81
CA GLY A 175 0.17 2.19 33.26
C GLY A 175 -1.10 2.99 33.11
N LYS A 176 -0.95 4.19 32.56
CA LYS A 176 -2.04 5.13 32.26
C LYS A 176 -2.17 5.31 30.76
N VAL A 177 -3.39 5.60 30.31
CA VAL A 177 -3.71 5.89 28.92
C VAL A 177 -4.35 7.27 28.82
N GLU A 178 -3.92 8.06 27.86
CA GLU A 178 -4.60 9.26 27.37
C GLU A 178 -4.95 9.05 25.89
N MET A 179 -6.23 9.08 25.55
CA MET A 179 -6.75 8.94 24.19
C MET A 179 -7.42 10.24 23.77
N ARG A 180 -7.00 10.81 22.63
CA ARG A 180 -7.58 12.00 22.02
C ARG A 180 -8.13 11.65 20.65
N LEU A 181 -9.34 12.10 20.36
CA LEU A 181 -10.00 11.86 19.08
C LEU A 181 -10.09 13.16 18.28
N GLY A 182 -10.10 13.03 16.97
CA GLY A 182 -10.21 14.14 16.03
C GLY A 182 -10.64 13.67 14.65
N THR A 183 -10.54 14.57 13.69
CA THR A 183 -10.73 14.27 12.27
C THR A 183 -9.43 14.49 11.52
N TRP A 184 -9.14 13.59 10.59
CA TRP A 184 -8.08 13.72 9.60
C TRP A 184 -8.72 13.90 8.21
N ASP A 185 -8.20 14.82 7.40
CA ASP A 185 -8.63 15.04 6.03
C ASP A 185 -7.51 14.76 5.01
N GLU A 186 -7.87 14.71 3.72
CA GLU A 186 -6.94 14.43 2.62
C GLU A 186 -5.79 15.43 2.50
N ASN A 187 -5.92 16.64 3.04
CA ASN A 187 -4.85 17.65 3.08
C ASN A 187 -3.87 17.40 4.25
N SER A 188 -3.98 16.24 4.91
CA SER A 188 -3.22 15.88 6.11
C SER A 188 -3.46 16.82 7.29
N SER A 189 -4.60 17.52 7.31
CA SER A 189 -4.97 18.38 8.43
C SER A 189 -5.61 17.54 9.53
N VAL A 190 -5.07 17.66 10.75
CA VAL A 190 -5.62 17.04 11.95
C VAL A 190 -6.36 18.09 12.76
N THR A 191 -7.66 17.87 12.98
CA THR A 191 -8.47 18.69 13.88
C THR A 191 -8.88 17.86 15.08
N LEU A 192 -8.32 18.14 16.25
CA LEU A 192 -8.73 17.49 17.49
C LEU A 192 -10.11 17.96 17.92
N ILE A 193 -10.92 17.05 18.46
CA ILE A 193 -12.21 17.35 19.07
C ILE A 193 -11.98 17.56 20.57
N PRO A 194 -12.06 18.80 21.11
CA PRO A 194 -11.64 19.09 22.48
C PRO A 194 -12.39 18.30 23.56
N SER A 195 -13.67 18.00 23.31
CA SER A 195 -14.51 17.19 24.21
C SER A 195 -14.22 15.69 24.17
N ALA A 196 -13.46 15.22 23.17
CA ALA A 196 -13.17 13.80 22.95
C ALA A 196 -11.76 13.42 23.44
N SER A 197 -11.47 13.79 24.70
CA SER A 197 -10.24 13.43 25.40
C SER A 197 -10.57 12.53 26.59
N TYR A 198 -9.99 11.33 26.61
CA TYR A 198 -10.30 10.29 27.58
C TYR A 198 -9.02 9.84 28.27
N ARG A 199 -9.03 9.85 29.60
CA ARG A 199 -7.94 9.33 30.42
C ARG A 199 -8.40 8.13 31.24
N GLY A 200 -7.45 7.29 31.64
CA GLY A 200 -7.70 6.21 32.59
C GLY A 200 -6.48 5.32 32.79
N GLU A 201 -6.67 4.26 33.57
CA GLU A 201 -5.63 3.28 33.88
C GLU A 201 -5.81 2.01 33.04
N LEU A 202 -4.70 1.32 32.80
CA LEU A 202 -4.70 -0.01 32.19
C LEU A 202 -5.10 -1.05 33.23
N ILE A 203 -6.27 -1.64 33.08
CA ILE A 203 -6.74 -2.75 33.92
C ILE A 203 -6.34 -4.05 33.23
N ASN A 204 -5.41 -4.80 33.83
CA ASN A 204 -4.84 -6.00 33.23
C ASN A 204 -4.27 -5.74 31.82
N GLY A 205 -3.57 -4.60 31.66
CA GLY A 205 -2.97 -4.19 30.39
C GLY A 205 -4.00 -3.75 29.33
N VAL A 206 -5.27 -3.52 29.70
CA VAL A 206 -6.32 -3.13 28.76
C VAL A 206 -7.05 -1.88 29.23
N PHE A 207 -7.33 -0.98 28.29
CA PHE A 207 -8.21 0.16 28.46
C PHE A 207 -9.29 0.12 27.38
N LYS A 208 -10.56 0.34 27.75
CA LYS A 208 -11.71 0.30 26.84
C LYS A 208 -12.50 1.60 26.91
N ARG A 209 -12.93 2.10 25.75
CA ARG A 209 -13.78 3.29 25.62
C ARG A 209 -14.80 3.12 24.52
N ASP A 210 -16.06 3.32 24.89
CA ASP A 210 -17.19 3.33 23.98
C ASP A 210 -17.69 4.76 23.86
N VAL A 211 -17.74 5.27 22.63
CA VAL A 211 -18.09 6.66 22.33
C VAL A 211 -19.30 6.69 21.41
N LYS A 212 -20.29 7.54 21.70
CA LYS A 212 -21.42 7.73 20.77
C LYS A 212 -20.93 8.48 19.54
N ARG A 213 -21.29 8.02 18.34
CA ARG A 213 -20.99 8.72 17.08
C ARG A 213 -21.43 10.18 17.12
N SER A 214 -22.61 10.46 17.69
CA SER A 214 -23.17 11.82 17.81
C SER A 214 -22.33 12.79 18.65
N SER A 215 -21.45 12.29 19.52
CA SER A 215 -20.55 13.13 20.32
C SER A 215 -19.28 13.54 19.57
N LEU A 216 -18.92 12.79 18.52
CA LEU A 216 -17.76 13.08 17.67
C LEU A 216 -18.17 13.82 16.40
N PHE A 217 -19.25 13.39 15.77
CA PHE A 217 -19.74 13.91 14.51
C PHE A 217 -21.19 14.42 14.71
N PRO A 218 -21.45 15.72 14.61
CA PRO A 218 -22.81 16.25 14.62
C PRO A 218 -23.64 15.71 13.45
N THR A 219 -24.97 15.67 13.59
CA THR A 219 -25.86 15.14 12.54
C THR A 219 -25.76 15.89 11.21
N ASN A 220 -25.36 17.16 11.24
CA ASN A 220 -25.22 18.01 10.06
C ASN A 220 -23.88 17.83 9.33
N GLU A 221 -22.99 16.98 9.83
CA GLU A 221 -21.70 16.75 9.21
C GLU A 221 -21.83 15.87 7.97
N SER A 222 -21.09 16.23 6.91
CA SER A 222 -21.08 15.49 5.65
C SER A 222 -20.17 14.27 5.75
N PHE A 223 -20.72 13.10 5.41
CA PHE A 223 -20.03 11.81 5.42
C PHE A 223 -19.68 11.42 3.98
N ASN A 224 -18.92 12.27 3.30
CA ASN A 224 -18.55 12.09 1.90
C ASN A 224 -17.41 11.08 1.66
N GLY A 225 -16.79 10.54 2.72
CA GLY A 225 -15.66 9.61 2.63
C GLY A 225 -14.27 10.26 2.54
N VAL A 226 -14.20 11.59 2.51
CA VAL A 226 -12.92 12.35 2.49
C VAL A 226 -12.29 12.41 3.88
N LYS A 227 -13.11 12.35 4.93
CA LYS A 227 -12.66 12.42 6.33
C LYS A 227 -12.40 11.04 6.90
N ARG A 228 -11.47 10.99 7.86
CA ARG A 228 -11.18 9.82 8.70
C ARG A 228 -11.23 10.20 10.17
N LEU A 229 -11.54 9.24 11.02
CA LEU A 229 -11.34 9.41 12.46
C LEU A 229 -9.83 9.42 12.73
N TYR A 230 -9.35 10.48 13.34
CA TYR A 230 -8.00 10.55 13.88
C TYR A 230 -8.03 10.12 15.34
N VAL A 231 -7.15 9.19 15.71
CA VAL A 231 -7.00 8.72 17.09
C VAL A 231 -5.54 8.86 17.50
N GLN A 232 -5.29 9.58 18.59
CA GLN A 232 -3.98 9.64 19.23
C GLN A 232 -4.08 9.01 20.62
N VAL A 233 -3.24 8.01 20.89
CA VAL A 233 -3.20 7.31 22.17
C VAL A 233 -1.79 7.40 22.75
N ASN A 234 -1.66 7.95 23.95
CA ASN A 234 -0.43 7.91 24.74
C ASN A 234 -0.60 6.89 25.86
N VAL A 235 0.29 5.90 25.91
CA VAL A 235 0.34 4.89 26.96
C VAL A 235 1.62 5.09 27.78
N THR A 236 1.49 5.44 29.06
CA THR A 236 2.60 5.69 29.97
C THR A 236 2.71 4.59 31.01
N GLU A 237 3.87 3.96 31.09
CA GLU A 237 4.19 2.93 32.08
C GLU A 237 4.51 3.57 33.46
N THR A 238 4.03 2.95 34.54
CA THR A 238 4.03 3.61 35.87
C THR A 238 5.41 3.71 36.54
N ALA A 239 6.28 2.72 36.37
CA ALA A 239 7.55 2.62 37.06
C ALA A 239 8.67 3.41 36.37
N THR A 240 8.76 3.31 35.04
CA THR A 240 9.79 3.95 34.21
C THR A 240 9.34 5.30 33.68
N GLN A 241 8.03 5.60 33.70
CA GLN A 241 7.42 6.77 33.04
C GLN A 241 7.66 6.79 31.52
N GLU A 242 8.05 5.67 30.93
CA GLU A 242 8.22 5.51 29.49
C GLU A 242 6.85 5.57 28.81
N THR A 243 6.75 6.33 27.73
CA THR A 243 5.49 6.56 27.01
C THR A 243 5.58 6.11 25.56
N ILE A 244 4.56 5.39 25.09
CA ILE A 244 4.38 5.04 23.68
C ILE A 244 3.19 5.80 23.13
N THR A 245 3.38 6.46 22.00
CA THR A 245 2.34 7.16 21.25
C THR A 245 1.91 6.32 20.05
N ILE A 246 0.61 6.18 19.85
CA ILE A 246 -0.03 5.54 18.70
C ILE A 246 -0.89 6.59 18.02
N GLU A 247 -0.74 6.71 16.71
CA GLU A 247 -1.63 7.51 15.87
C GLU A 247 -2.31 6.58 14.86
N ASP A 248 -3.64 6.65 14.78
CA ASP A 248 -4.44 5.86 13.85
C ASP A 248 -5.35 6.77 13.02
N THR A 249 -5.32 6.55 11.71
CA THR A 249 -6.18 7.20 10.71
C THR A 249 -6.82 6.16 9.79
N SER A 250 -6.99 4.93 10.28
CA SER A 250 -7.45 3.80 9.46
C SER A 250 -8.96 3.78 9.23
N THR A 251 -9.72 4.48 10.08
CA THR A 251 -11.19 4.45 10.09
C THR A 251 -11.79 5.58 9.28
N PHE A 252 -12.57 5.24 8.25
CA PHE A 252 -13.20 6.21 7.35
C PHE A 252 -14.50 6.76 7.92
N VAL A 253 -14.84 8.01 7.60
CA VAL A 253 -16.14 8.62 7.91
C VAL A 253 -16.90 8.79 6.60
N SER A 254 -17.82 7.87 6.32
CA SER A 254 -18.49 7.81 5.03
C SER A 254 -19.90 7.22 5.12
N HIS A 255 -20.80 7.74 4.28
CA HIS A 255 -22.12 7.18 4.06
C HIS A 255 -22.43 7.29 2.56
N PRO A 256 -22.70 6.18 1.85
CA PRO A 256 -22.91 4.81 2.34
C PRO A 256 -21.62 4.08 2.78
N TYR A 257 -21.79 2.94 3.47
CA TYR A 257 -20.69 2.07 3.93
C TYR A 257 -19.92 1.43 2.77
N TYR A 258 -20.65 0.96 1.75
CA TYR A 258 -20.10 0.24 0.60
C TYR A 258 -19.91 1.15 -0.62
N GLU A 259 -18.93 0.80 -1.42
CA GLU A 259 -18.67 1.29 -2.77
C GLU A 259 -18.86 0.13 -3.76
N VAL A 260 -19.54 0.43 -4.87
CA VAL A 260 -19.79 -0.52 -5.95
C VAL A 260 -18.95 -0.12 -7.15
N ASP A 261 -18.08 -1.01 -7.60
CA ASP A 261 -17.15 -0.80 -8.70
C ASP A 261 -17.50 -1.70 -9.90
N PHE A 262 -17.71 -1.07 -11.05
CA PHE A 262 -17.99 -1.73 -12.33
C PHE A 262 -16.77 -1.77 -13.26
N THR A 263 -15.59 -1.35 -12.82
CA THR A 263 -14.34 -1.41 -13.61
C THR A 263 -14.06 -2.79 -14.21
N PRO A 264 -14.36 -3.92 -13.55
CA PRO A 264 -14.20 -5.25 -14.14
C PRO A 264 -15.18 -5.56 -15.29
N SER A 265 -16.28 -4.82 -15.42
CA SER A 265 -17.27 -4.98 -16.49
C SER A 265 -16.81 -4.34 -17.80
N LYS A 266 -17.29 -4.87 -18.93
CA LYS A 266 -17.08 -4.23 -20.24
C LYS A 266 -17.96 -2.97 -20.35
N THR A 267 -17.48 -1.95 -21.05
CA THR A 267 -18.25 -0.71 -21.28
C THR A 267 -19.19 -0.79 -22.47
N TYR A 268 -19.23 -1.92 -23.17
CA TYR A 268 -20.07 -2.17 -24.33
C TYR A 268 -20.67 -3.59 -24.27
N PHE A 269 -21.85 -3.74 -24.85
CA PHE A 269 -22.51 -5.02 -25.05
C PHE A 269 -23.00 -5.15 -26.49
N LYS A 270 -23.20 -6.38 -26.96
CA LYS A 270 -23.75 -6.65 -28.29
C LYS A 270 -25.24 -6.96 -28.15
N PRO A 271 -26.14 -6.20 -28.78
CA PRO A 271 -27.58 -6.49 -28.75
C PRO A 271 -27.89 -7.91 -29.23
N GLY A 272 -28.82 -8.59 -28.56
CA GLY A 272 -29.19 -9.98 -28.85
C GLY A 272 -28.28 -11.05 -28.23
N PHE A 273 -27.21 -10.66 -27.53
CA PHE A 273 -26.32 -11.58 -26.82
C PHE A 273 -26.37 -11.35 -25.31
N PRO A 274 -26.21 -12.40 -24.47
CA PRO A 274 -26.08 -12.25 -23.04
C PRO A 274 -24.92 -11.31 -22.66
N TYR A 275 -25.18 -10.42 -21.71
CA TYR A 275 -24.17 -9.56 -21.12
C TYR A 275 -23.94 -9.96 -19.66
N THR A 276 -22.69 -10.22 -19.31
CA THR A 276 -22.30 -10.54 -17.93
C THR A 276 -21.78 -9.28 -17.26
N VAL A 277 -22.45 -8.84 -16.21
CA VAL A 277 -22.01 -7.74 -15.36
C VAL A 277 -21.02 -8.30 -14.34
N HIS A 278 -19.80 -7.78 -14.33
CA HIS A 278 -18.81 -8.01 -13.28
C HIS A 278 -18.80 -6.83 -12.32
N VAL A 279 -19.10 -7.08 -11.05
CA VAL A 279 -19.19 -6.06 -10.00
C VAL A 279 -18.25 -6.42 -8.87
N GLN A 280 -17.53 -5.44 -8.37
CA GLN A 280 -16.74 -5.56 -7.14
C GLN A 280 -17.34 -4.65 -6.08
N VAL A 281 -17.69 -5.22 -4.93
CA VAL A 281 -18.19 -4.47 -3.78
C VAL A 281 -17.11 -4.43 -2.71
N LYS A 282 -16.80 -3.22 -2.25
CA LYS A 282 -15.83 -2.99 -1.18
C LYS A 282 -16.41 -2.02 -0.16
N ALA A 283 -16.03 -2.16 1.10
CA ALA A 283 -16.23 -1.10 2.08
C ALA A 283 -15.39 0.12 1.67
N ARG A 284 -15.73 1.32 2.18
CA ARG A 284 -14.91 2.52 1.94
C ARG A 284 -13.48 2.42 2.49
N SER A 285 -13.24 1.54 3.45
CA SER A 285 -11.91 1.14 3.91
C SER A 285 -11.08 0.37 2.89
N GLY A 286 -11.69 -0.07 1.77
CA GLY A 286 -11.08 -0.94 0.76
C GLY A 286 -11.26 -2.44 1.03
N ARG A 287 -11.80 -2.82 2.20
CA ARG A 287 -12.07 -4.22 2.53
C ARG A 287 -13.13 -4.81 1.59
N LEU A 288 -12.84 -5.96 0.99
CA LEU A 288 -13.79 -6.66 0.14
C LEU A 288 -15.02 -7.07 0.93
N ALA A 289 -16.20 -6.87 0.34
CA ALA A 289 -17.47 -7.25 0.94
C ALA A 289 -17.99 -8.55 0.32
N SER A 290 -18.50 -9.43 1.17
CA SER A 290 -19.17 -10.68 0.78
C SER A 290 -20.59 -10.70 1.33
N TRP A 291 -21.51 -11.40 0.67
CA TRP A 291 -22.91 -11.54 1.10
C TRP A 291 -23.69 -10.21 1.16
N VAL A 292 -23.33 -9.26 0.30
CA VAL A 292 -24.08 -7.99 0.14
C VAL A 292 -25.12 -8.18 -0.95
N LEU A 293 -26.38 -7.91 -0.63
CA LEU A 293 -27.47 -7.92 -1.61
C LEU A 293 -27.32 -6.72 -2.56
N LEU A 294 -27.29 -7.00 -3.85
CA LEU A 294 -27.25 -6.01 -4.91
C LEU A 294 -28.53 -6.06 -5.74
N TYR A 295 -29.10 -4.90 -6.01
CA TYR A 295 -30.27 -4.76 -6.88
C TYR A 295 -29.84 -4.10 -8.19
N LEU A 296 -29.88 -4.86 -9.27
CA LEU A 296 -29.57 -4.36 -10.60
C LEU A 296 -30.86 -3.94 -11.32
N HIS A 297 -30.94 -2.66 -11.70
CA HIS A 297 -32.07 -2.12 -12.46
C HIS A 297 -31.59 -1.62 -13.83
N PRO A 298 -31.54 -2.49 -14.85
CA PRO A 298 -31.08 -2.09 -16.18
C PRO A 298 -32.05 -1.09 -16.80
N LYS A 299 -31.48 -0.03 -17.41
CA LYS A 299 -32.20 0.96 -18.22
C LYS A 299 -31.50 1.09 -19.57
N PHE A 300 -32.29 1.08 -20.64
CA PHE A 300 -31.77 1.19 -22.00
C PHE A 300 -32.06 2.58 -22.54
N TYR A 301 -31.09 3.17 -23.22
CA TYR A 301 -31.19 4.51 -23.78
C TYR A 301 -30.84 4.47 -25.28
N ASP A 302 -31.44 5.35 -26.07
CA ASP A 302 -31.02 5.60 -27.45
C ASP A 302 -29.76 6.50 -27.52
N SER A 303 -29.30 6.80 -28.74
CA SER A 303 -28.16 7.70 -28.98
C SER A 303 -28.38 9.13 -28.49
N GLU A 304 -29.63 9.54 -28.29
CA GLU A 304 -30.04 10.85 -27.79
C GLU A 304 -30.30 10.85 -26.27
N LYS A 305 -30.03 9.72 -25.59
CA LYS A 305 -30.28 9.48 -24.16
C LYS A 305 -31.77 9.46 -23.78
N HIS A 306 -32.68 9.22 -24.71
CA HIS A 306 -34.07 8.93 -24.37
C HIS A 306 -34.20 7.50 -23.85
N LEU A 307 -34.99 7.33 -22.78
CA LEU A 307 -35.23 6.03 -22.17
C LEU A 307 -36.06 5.15 -23.12
N LEU A 308 -35.49 4.04 -23.56
CA LEU A 308 -36.18 3.01 -24.32
C LEU A 308 -37.09 2.23 -23.36
N ARG A 309 -38.40 2.17 -23.65
CA ARG A 309 -39.38 1.42 -22.84
C ARG A 309 -39.14 -0.09 -22.98
N GLY A 310 -38.38 -0.67 -22.06
CA GLY A 310 -38.26 -2.11 -21.86
C GLY A 310 -38.72 -2.51 -20.46
N LYS A 311 -39.37 -3.67 -20.31
CA LYS A 311 -39.77 -4.24 -19.00
C LYS A 311 -38.50 -4.45 -18.16
N SER A 312 -38.36 -3.73 -17.04
CA SER A 312 -37.31 -4.00 -16.06
C SER A 312 -37.58 -5.36 -15.41
N LEU A 313 -36.74 -6.34 -15.69
CA LEU A 313 -36.72 -7.59 -14.92
C LEU A 313 -35.74 -7.39 -13.77
N SER A 314 -36.25 -7.34 -12.54
CA SER A 314 -35.44 -7.46 -11.34
C SER A 314 -35.01 -8.92 -11.20
N PHE A 315 -33.70 -9.19 -11.24
CA PHE A 315 -33.16 -10.49 -10.88
C PHE A 315 -32.60 -10.39 -9.46
N GLY A 316 -33.18 -11.16 -8.55
CA GLY A 316 -32.66 -11.39 -7.21
C GLY A 316 -32.23 -12.85 -7.13
N GLU A 317 -30.96 -13.05 -6.81
CA GLU A 317 -30.31 -14.09 -6.00
C GLU A 317 -28.80 -14.05 -6.26
#